data_AF-A0A936UXU6-F1
#
_entry.id   AF-A0A936UXU6-F1
#
_cell.length_a   1.000
_cell.length_b   1.000
_cell.length_c   1.000
_cell.angle_alpha   90.00
_cell.angle_beta   90.00
_cell.angle_gamma   90.00
#
_symmetry.space_group_name_H-M   'P 1'
#
loop_
_entity.id
_entity.type
_entity.pdbx_description
1 polymer ?
#
loop_
_entity_poly.entity_id
_entity_poly.type
_entity_poly.pdbx_seq_one_letter_code
_entity_poly.pdbx_strand_id
1 'polypeptide(L)'
;MKTILFPVTVIFLAVFLFSCSKKTQPTASTAATAPAETRAAVKRPLITTVPKVISVNDKAAKRSLDGRYYYDLNGHRYWRNNRDGKYYLFHKSMFDNVDFKSPGN
;
A
#
# COMPACT_ATOMS: atom_id res chain seq x y z
N MET A 1 28.34 43.70 -7.26
CA MET A 1 26.97 43.21 -7.57
C MET A 1 26.85 41.72 -7.24
N LYS A 2 26.84 41.34 -5.95
CA LYS A 2 26.87 39.90 -5.55
C LYS A 2 25.99 39.58 -4.33
N THR A 3 25.18 40.54 -3.88
CA THR A 3 24.30 40.42 -2.70
C THR A 3 22.82 40.24 -3.04
N ILE A 4 22.44 40.31 -4.32
CA ILE A 4 21.03 40.18 -4.76
C ILE A 4 20.74 38.76 -5.29
N LEU A 5 21.75 37.92 -5.51
CA LEU A 5 21.59 36.57 -6.06
C LEU A 5 21.08 35.54 -5.03
N PHE A 6 21.30 35.79 -3.73
CA PHE A 6 20.97 34.85 -2.66
C PHE A 6 19.48 34.80 -2.24
N PRO A 7 18.71 35.91 -2.18
CA PRO A 7 17.30 35.83 -1.82
C PRO A 7 16.42 35.26 -2.95
N VAL A 8 16.84 35.40 -4.22
CA VAL A 8 16.08 34.92 -5.38
C VAL A 8 16.02 33.40 -5.43
N THR A 9 17.12 32.71 -5.06
CA THR A 9 17.16 31.24 -5.02
C THR A 9 16.32 30.64 -3.88
N VAL A 10 16.19 31.34 -2.76
CA VAL A 10 15.36 30.88 -1.62
C VAL A 10 13.87 31.05 -1.90
N ILE A 11 13.47 32.13 -2.58
CA ILE A 11 12.07 32.36 -2.98
C ILE A 11 11.62 31.35 -4.04
N PHE A 12 12.49 30.98 -4.99
CA PHE A 12 12.14 30.01 -6.02
C PHE A 12 11.90 28.59 -5.46
N LEU A 13 12.57 28.22 -4.37
CA LEU A 13 12.40 26.91 -3.72
C LEU A 13 11.08 26.82 -2.93
N ALA A 14 10.56 27.95 -2.41
CA ALA A 14 9.33 27.97 -1.61
C ALA A 14 8.04 27.79 -2.45
N VAL A 15 8.07 28.18 -3.73
CA VAL A 15 6.90 28.10 -4.63
C VAL A 15 6.60 26.66 -5.06
N PHE A 16 7.61 25.78 -5.13
CA PHE A 16 7.41 24.37 -5.51
C PHE A 16 6.75 23.51 -4.44
N LEU A 17 6.82 23.89 -3.16
CA LEU A 17 6.30 23.08 -2.05
C LEU A 17 4.79 23.30 -1.79
N PHE A 18 4.16 24.28 -2.42
CA PHE A 18 2.74 24.60 -2.19
C PHE A 18 1.75 24.03 -3.22
N SER A 19 2.22 23.26 -4.21
CA SER A 19 1.39 22.84 -5.35
C SER A 19 1.03 21.36 -5.36
N CYS A 20 0.40 20.85 -4.28
CA CYS A 20 -0.32 19.56 -4.30
C CYS A 20 -1.36 19.42 -3.18
N SER A 21 -2.32 20.33 -3.08
CA SER A 21 -3.50 20.12 -2.22
C SER A 21 -4.80 20.56 -2.90
N LYS A 22 -5.29 19.74 -3.84
CA LYS A 22 -6.71 19.70 -4.22
C LYS A 22 -7.11 18.26 -4.58
N LYS A 23 -7.66 17.53 -3.62
CA LYS A 23 -8.43 16.30 -3.90
C LYS A 23 -9.90 16.67 -4.00
N THR A 24 -10.34 16.91 -5.23
CA THR A 24 -11.74 17.06 -5.64
C THR A 24 -12.37 15.67 -5.74
N GLN A 25 -13.55 15.47 -5.14
CA GLN A 25 -14.40 14.30 -5.45
C GLN A 25 -15.65 14.80 -6.19
N PRO A 26 -16.10 14.13 -7.27
CA PRO A 26 -17.35 14.46 -7.92
C PRO A 26 -18.54 13.74 -7.27
N THR A 27 -19.57 14.56 -7.02
CA THR A 27 -20.99 14.36 -6.70
C THR A 27 -21.68 13.06 -7.16
N ALA A 28 -22.55 12.53 -6.28
CA ALA A 28 -23.94 12.19 -6.62
C ALA A 28 -24.86 12.43 -5.39
N SER A 29 -25.87 13.27 -5.60
CA SER A 29 -26.93 13.66 -4.66
C SER A 29 -28.05 12.61 -4.64
N THR A 30 -28.66 12.36 -3.48
CA THR A 30 -30.09 12.69 -3.18
C THR A 30 -30.67 11.87 -2.00
N ALA A 31 -31.27 12.63 -1.06
CA ALA A 31 -32.37 12.32 -0.13
C ALA A 31 -32.17 11.34 1.04
N ALA A 32 -32.14 11.87 2.27
CA ALA A 32 -33.32 11.97 3.16
C ALA A 32 -32.95 11.94 4.66
N THR A 33 -33.44 12.97 5.35
CA THR A 33 -33.51 13.25 6.80
C THR A 33 -33.81 12.05 7.71
N ALA A 34 -33.00 11.87 8.77
CA ALA A 34 -33.46 11.65 10.16
C ALA A 34 -32.26 11.65 11.16
N PRO A 35 -32.36 12.29 12.34
CA PRO A 35 -31.32 12.29 13.36
C PRO A 35 -31.58 11.20 14.41
N ALA A 36 -30.61 10.33 14.72
CA ALA A 36 -30.57 9.62 16.01
C ALA A 36 -29.27 8.81 16.21
N GLU A 37 -28.73 8.99 17.42
CA GLU A 37 -27.84 8.08 18.17
C GLU A 37 -26.46 7.73 17.59
N THR A 38 -25.47 8.44 18.14
CA THR A 38 -24.16 7.93 18.50
C THR A 38 -24.26 6.62 19.29
N ARG A 39 -24.32 5.49 18.58
CA ARG A 39 -23.84 4.22 19.12
C ARG A 39 -22.41 4.08 18.67
N ALA A 40 -21.48 4.35 19.60
CA ALA A 40 -20.09 3.97 19.43
C ALA A 40 -20.06 2.47 19.16
N ALA A 41 -19.92 2.11 17.88
CA ALA A 41 -19.74 0.73 17.46
C ALA A 41 -18.48 0.23 18.14
N VAL A 42 -18.64 -0.56 19.19
CA VAL A 42 -17.56 -1.34 19.79
C VAL A 42 -17.04 -2.21 18.65
N LYS A 43 -15.93 -1.77 18.04
CA LYS A 43 -15.23 -2.53 17.00
C LYS A 43 -14.73 -3.79 17.67
N ARG A 44 -15.53 -4.84 17.63
CA ARG A 44 -15.13 -6.18 18.01
C ARG A 44 -13.84 -6.46 17.21
N PRO A 45 -12.71 -6.81 17.87
CA PRO A 45 -11.52 -7.13 17.13
C PRO A 45 -11.86 -8.32 16.24
N LEU A 46 -11.86 -8.10 14.93
CA LEU A 46 -11.98 -9.17 13.97
C LEU A 46 -10.76 -10.05 14.19
N ILE A 47 -10.96 -11.21 14.83
CA ILE A 47 -10.01 -12.32 14.77
C ILE A 47 -9.99 -12.73 13.30
N THR A 48 -9.16 -12.04 12.53
CA THR A 48 -8.91 -12.38 11.14
C THR A 48 -7.97 -13.57 11.20
N THR A 49 -8.55 -14.76 11.08
CA THR A 49 -7.78 -15.97 10.85
C THR A 49 -6.92 -15.71 9.61
N VAL A 50 -5.61 -15.71 9.81
CA VAL A 50 -4.64 -15.38 8.76
C VAL A 50 -4.72 -16.49 7.71
N PRO A 51 -5.14 -16.20 6.47
CA PRO A 51 -5.26 -17.23 5.45
C PRO A 51 -3.89 -17.81 5.11
N LYS A 52 -3.81 -19.10 4.81
CA LYS A 52 -2.54 -19.70 4.37
C LYS A 52 -2.17 -19.27 2.95
N VAL A 53 -3.17 -19.06 2.09
CA VAL A 53 -3.00 -18.75 0.68
C VAL A 53 -3.98 -17.66 0.30
N ILE A 54 -3.51 -16.68 -0.48
CA ILE A 54 -4.32 -15.62 -1.04
C ILE A 54 -4.05 -15.49 -2.54
N SER A 55 -5.08 -15.10 -3.28
CA SER A 55 -4.97 -14.74 -4.69
C SER A 55 -5.13 -13.24 -4.79
N VAL A 56 -4.04 -12.54 -5.09
CA VAL A 56 -4.00 -11.08 -5.19
C VAL A 56 -3.39 -10.70 -6.53
N ASN A 57 -3.69 -9.49 -7.01
CA ASN A 57 -3.11 -8.98 -8.23
C ASN A 57 -1.62 -8.67 -8.01
N ASP A 58 -0.75 -9.10 -8.93
CA ASP A 58 0.69 -8.79 -8.92
C ASP A 58 0.98 -7.28 -8.91
N LYS A 59 0.07 -6.43 -9.41
CA LYS A 59 0.17 -4.96 -9.31
C LYS A 59 0.08 -4.43 -7.88
N ALA A 60 -0.61 -5.15 -7.00
CA ALA A 60 -0.73 -4.80 -5.58
C ALA A 60 0.41 -5.41 -4.74
N ALA A 61 1.18 -6.33 -5.30
CA ALA A 61 2.33 -6.92 -4.65
C ALA A 61 3.54 -5.98 -4.69
N LYS A 62 4.30 -6.00 -3.60
CA LYS A 62 5.59 -5.32 -3.49
C LYS A 62 6.67 -6.20 -4.08
N ARG A 63 7.73 -5.58 -4.60
CA ARG A 63 8.92 -6.28 -5.09
C ARG A 63 10.06 -6.08 -4.09
N SER A 64 10.68 -7.18 -3.68
CA SER A 64 11.87 -7.17 -2.84
C SER A 64 13.12 -6.84 -3.69
N LEU A 65 14.22 -6.50 -3.02
CA LEU A 65 15.50 -6.15 -3.68
C LEU A 65 16.06 -7.29 -4.54
N ASP A 66 15.75 -8.53 -4.16
CA ASP A 66 16.08 -9.74 -4.91
C ASP A 66 15.13 -10.01 -6.10
N GLY A 67 14.15 -9.15 -6.32
CA GLY A 67 13.19 -9.24 -7.41
C GLY A 67 11.93 -10.05 -7.10
N ARG A 68 11.80 -10.65 -5.90
CA ARG A 68 10.64 -11.48 -5.53
C ARG A 68 9.41 -10.64 -5.22
N TYR A 69 8.24 -11.11 -5.66
CA TYR A 69 6.96 -10.49 -5.30
C TYR A 69 6.47 -10.98 -3.94
N TYR A 70 6.04 -10.04 -3.10
CA TYR A 70 5.43 -10.33 -1.81
C TYR A 70 4.26 -9.40 -1.50
N TYR A 71 3.32 -9.89 -0.70
CA TYR A 71 2.16 -9.13 -0.23
C TYR A 71 2.12 -9.15 1.29
N ASP A 72 1.86 -8.00 1.93
CA ASP A 72 1.71 -7.93 3.38
C ASP A 72 0.22 -7.82 3.73
N LEU A 73 -0.28 -8.73 4.57
CA LEU A 73 -1.65 -8.71 5.09
C LEU A 73 -1.59 -8.84 6.61
N ASN A 74 -2.10 -7.84 7.34
CA ASN A 74 -2.15 -7.83 8.80
C ASN A 74 -0.79 -8.10 9.48
N GLY A 75 0.30 -7.61 8.92
CA GLY A 75 1.66 -7.83 9.43
C GLY A 75 2.29 -9.18 9.04
N HIS A 76 1.55 -10.03 8.32
CA HIS A 76 2.06 -11.27 7.76
C HIS A 76 2.48 -11.08 6.31
N ARG A 77 3.67 -11.58 5.98
CA ARG A 77 4.20 -11.54 4.61
C ARG A 77 3.82 -12.82 3.86
N TYR A 78 3.36 -12.64 2.63
CA TYR A 78 3.02 -13.71 1.71
C TYR A 78 3.95 -13.64 0.50
N TRP A 79 4.52 -14.77 0.12
CA TRP A 79 5.44 -14.85 -1.01
C TRP A 79 4.72 -15.43 -2.21
N ARG A 80 4.97 -14.84 -3.37
CA ARG A 80 4.46 -15.35 -4.64
C ARG A 80 5.15 -16.68 -4.95
N ASN A 81 4.35 -17.68 -5.23
CA ASN A 81 4.77 -18.91 -5.85
C ASN A 81 4.73 -18.71 -7.37
N ASN A 82 5.83 -18.98 -8.06
CA ASN A 82 5.95 -18.76 -9.50
C ASN A 82 5.31 -19.86 -10.34
N ARG A 83 5.05 -21.03 -9.75
CA ARG A 83 4.42 -22.15 -10.45
C ARG A 83 2.93 -21.92 -10.68
N ASP A 84 2.23 -21.39 -9.68
CA ASP A 84 0.78 -21.19 -9.72
C ASP A 84 0.34 -19.71 -9.62
N GLY A 85 1.27 -18.80 -9.37
CA GLY A 85 1.01 -17.35 -9.26
C GLY A 85 0.30 -16.93 -7.98
N LYS A 86 0.09 -17.85 -7.02
CA LYS A 86 -0.59 -17.55 -5.76
C LYS A 86 0.39 -17.08 -4.69
N TYR A 87 -0.14 -16.44 -3.67
CA TYR A 87 0.64 -15.91 -2.57
C TYR A 87 0.45 -16.77 -1.33
N TYR A 88 1.54 -17.32 -0.81
CA TYR A 88 1.53 -18.22 0.35
C TYR A 88 2.11 -17.52 1.56
N LEU A 89 1.50 -17.72 2.73
CA LEU A 89 2.01 -17.22 3.99
C LEU A 89 3.45 -17.70 4.19
N PHE A 90 4.36 -16.76 4.41
CA PHE A 90 5.79 -17.03 4.47
C PHE A 90 6.12 -18.14 5.48
N HIS A 91 6.96 -19.07 5.03
CA HIS A 91 7.54 -20.12 5.85
C HIS A 91 9.02 -20.29 5.51
N LYS A 92 9.87 -20.61 6.49
CA LYS A 92 11.33 -20.70 6.26
C LYS A 92 11.71 -21.70 5.17
N SER A 93 10.98 -22.81 5.06
CA SER A 93 11.20 -23.83 4.03
C SER A 93 10.98 -23.33 2.59
N MET A 94 10.34 -22.17 2.40
CA MET A 94 10.18 -21.57 1.07
C MET A 94 11.52 -21.06 0.51
N PHE A 95 12.52 -20.82 1.36
CA PHE A 95 13.84 -20.43 0.87
C PHE A 95 14.50 -21.52 0.03
N ASP A 96 14.27 -22.79 0.32
CA ASP A 96 14.88 -23.91 -0.41
C ASP A 96 14.03 -24.37 -1.60
N ASN A 97 12.75 -23.97 -1.64
CA ASN A 97 11.84 -24.33 -2.71
C ASN A 97 12.06 -23.47 -3.95
N VAL A 98 12.30 -24.13 -5.09
CA VAL A 98 12.49 -23.51 -6.41
C VAL A 98 11.31 -22.65 -6.84
N ASP A 99 10.09 -23.02 -6.45
CA ASP A 99 8.85 -22.33 -6.81
C ASP A 99 8.76 -20.92 -6.21
N PHE A 100 9.51 -20.64 -5.13
CA PHE A 100 9.52 -19.35 -4.43
C PHE A 100 10.80 -18.54 -4.64
N LYS A 101 11.69 -19.00 -5.53
CA LYS A 101 12.88 -18.24 -5.92
C LYS A 101 12.49 -17.01 -6.75
N SER A 102 13.41 -16.08 -6.93
CA SER A 102 13.13 -14.97 -7.85
C SER A 102 13.02 -15.53 -9.27
N PRO A 103 12.02 -15.14 -10.07
CA PRO A 103 12.05 -15.43 -11.49
C PRO A 103 13.35 -14.83 -12.02
N GLY A 104 14.25 -15.68 -12.52
CA GLY A 104 15.62 -15.32 -12.85
C GLY A 104 15.69 -14.02 -13.66
N ASN A 105 16.61 -13.13 -13.26
CA ASN A 105 17.04 -12.01 -14.10
C ASN A 105 17.74 -12.54 -15.34
#